data_AF-A0A399Y6V4-F1
#
_entry.id   AF-A0A399Y6V4-F1
#
_cell.length_a   1.000
_cell.length_b   1.000
_cell.length_c   1.000
_cell.angle_alpha   90.00
_cell.angle_beta   90.00
_cell.angle_gamma   90.00
#
_symmetry.space_group_name_H-M   'P 1'
#
loop_
_entity.id
_entity.type
_entity.pdbx_description
1 polymer ?
#
loop_
_entity_poly.entity_id
_entity_poly.type
_entity_poly.pdbx_seq_one_letter_code
_entity_poly.pdbx_strand_id
1 'polypeptide(L)'
;MTTATPRRDGTGSSAVDPQDAAERQRAARALMLRPLLTADGPDGDDFRLVRRHQTELTRLFAEGLGYRLQVDPTSARLYKAGLGDDPSRPLRRRSGAPFTPRAYAFLCLTLAALTRARSQLLVDELVQQVRSAAVDAGVEVDLDGVADRRALHAALLVLVGLGVLRERDGDLEHWVDQRTQSLLDVRRDLLGQLVSAPLSAVTGPTQVLELAALPAAVGGARHATRRRLLESPLLTVEDLPEEHAEWWRRNRNRERDWYDSRFGLQLELRAEGAVLVDPEDGFTDESFPGADKTRQLALLVLERLADRAASGAPDGAWCGIPASTAQDLALEVHGRWVDRLRRDQRDDPEGAVRDALDVLVRFGLVRREGSELLVHAAATRYAPNVTLAEARTSGERSLFDESGDEE
;
A
#
# COMPACT_ATOMS: atom_id res chain seq x y z
N MET A 1 -36.94 24.65 59.79
CA MET A 1 -37.48 24.01 58.56
C MET A 1 -36.50 24.30 57.45
N THR A 2 -35.70 23.30 57.12
CA THR A 2 -34.54 23.38 56.22
C THR A 2 -35.00 22.99 54.82
N THR A 3 -35.00 23.94 53.89
CA THR A 3 -35.31 23.69 52.48
C THR A 3 -34.07 23.14 51.77
N ALA A 4 -34.19 21.91 51.29
CA ALA A 4 -33.17 21.21 50.52
C ALA A 4 -33.05 21.76 49.09
N THR A 5 -31.82 22.05 48.68
CA THR A 5 -31.45 22.36 47.28
C THR A 5 -31.30 21.05 46.50
N PRO A 6 -31.88 20.90 45.30
CA PRO A 6 -31.64 19.71 44.49
C PRO A 6 -30.25 19.79 43.84
N ARG A 7 -29.45 18.73 44.01
CA ARG A 7 -28.24 18.48 43.22
C ARG A 7 -28.64 18.25 41.77
N ARG A 8 -28.14 19.11 40.87
CA ARG A 8 -28.06 18.80 39.44
C ARG A 8 -26.88 17.86 39.23
N ASP A 9 -27.15 16.56 39.20
CA ASP A 9 -26.23 15.61 38.59
C ASP A 9 -26.30 15.81 37.08
N GLY A 10 -25.43 16.67 36.57
CA GLY A 10 -25.15 16.78 35.14
C GLY A 10 -24.36 15.57 34.71
N THR A 11 -25.03 14.56 34.18
CA THR A 11 -24.43 13.55 33.31
C THR A 11 -23.94 14.24 32.04
N GLY A 12 -22.73 14.78 32.11
CA GLY A 12 -21.99 15.23 30.94
C GLY A 12 -21.67 14.02 30.08
N SER A 13 -22.48 13.78 29.05
CA SER A 13 -22.04 13.01 27.89
C SER A 13 -20.80 13.71 27.35
N SER A 14 -19.63 13.13 27.55
CA SER A 14 -18.37 13.70 27.07
C SER A 14 -18.39 13.67 25.55
N ALA A 15 -18.76 14.79 24.93
CA ALA A 15 -18.52 15.00 23.52
C ALA A 15 -17.03 14.76 23.27
N VAL A 16 -16.70 13.78 22.43
CA VAL A 16 -15.33 13.48 22.04
C VAL A 16 -14.74 14.76 21.46
N ASP A 17 -13.62 15.22 22.00
CA ASP A 17 -12.92 16.41 21.47
C ASP A 17 -12.57 16.17 19.99
N PRO A 18 -13.03 17.03 19.06
CA PRO A 18 -12.71 16.90 17.63
C PRO A 18 -11.22 16.86 17.36
N GLN A 19 -10.40 17.56 18.17
CA GLN A 19 -8.95 17.54 18.04
C GLN A 19 -8.38 16.16 18.37
N ASP A 20 -8.82 15.55 19.47
CA ASP A 20 -8.41 14.19 19.83
C ASP A 20 -8.86 13.17 18.77
N ALA A 21 -10.02 13.37 18.14
CA ALA A 21 -10.47 12.52 17.05
C ALA A 21 -9.56 12.62 15.82
N ALA A 22 -9.22 13.84 15.40
CA ALA A 22 -8.31 14.07 14.28
C ALA A 22 -6.91 13.50 14.55
N GLU A 23 -6.38 13.68 15.76
CA GLU A 23 -5.10 13.10 16.16
C GLU A 23 -5.10 11.57 16.12
N ARG A 24 -6.17 10.92 16.59
CA ARG A 24 -6.33 9.46 16.50
C ARG A 24 -6.40 8.98 15.06
N GLN A 25 -7.14 9.68 14.20
CA GLN A 25 -7.22 9.35 12.77
C GLN A 25 -5.83 9.45 12.11
N ARG A 26 -5.11 10.54 12.35
CA ARG A 26 -3.74 10.73 11.86
C ARG A 26 -2.81 9.62 12.33
N ALA A 27 -2.83 9.28 13.62
CA ALA A 27 -2.00 8.22 14.18
C ALA A 27 -2.33 6.83 13.60
N ALA A 28 -3.62 6.52 13.43
CA ALA A 28 -4.07 5.28 12.80
C ALA A 28 -3.64 5.18 11.33
N ARG A 29 -3.77 6.28 10.58
CA ARG A 29 -3.31 6.39 9.18
C ARG A 29 -1.80 6.19 9.08
N ALA A 30 -1.03 6.84 9.94
CA ALA A 30 0.43 6.71 9.97
C ALA A 30 0.87 5.26 10.21
N LEU A 31 0.26 4.55 11.17
CA LEU A 31 0.58 3.14 11.44
C LEU A 31 0.20 2.20 10.29
N MET A 32 -0.87 2.48 9.55
CA MET A 32 -1.27 1.66 8.41
C MET A 32 -0.33 1.83 7.20
N LEU A 33 0.16 3.05 6.96
CA LEU A 33 1.14 3.38 5.91
C LEU A 33 2.56 2.93 6.26
N ARG A 34 2.96 3.17 7.52
CA ARG A 34 4.28 2.86 8.06
C ARG A 34 4.10 1.99 9.32
N PRO A 35 4.06 0.66 9.17
CA PRO A 35 3.78 -0.25 10.27
C PRO A 35 4.87 -0.29 11.34
N LEU A 36 6.01 0.38 11.14
CA LEU A 36 7.03 0.59 12.15
C LEU A 36 7.36 2.08 12.18
N LEU A 37 6.98 2.75 13.27
CA LEU A 37 7.32 4.14 13.54
C LEU A 37 8.41 4.18 14.61
N THR A 38 9.32 5.14 14.51
CA THR A 38 10.39 5.33 15.49
C THR A 38 10.35 6.73 16.08
N ALA A 39 10.76 6.86 17.34
CA ALA A 39 10.81 8.15 18.03
C ALA A 39 11.85 9.09 17.39
N ASP A 40 12.97 8.53 16.97
CA ASP A 40 14.07 9.23 16.33
C ASP A 40 13.94 9.11 14.82
N GLY A 41 13.64 10.21 14.13
CA GLY A 41 13.56 10.24 12.67
C GLY A 41 12.35 11.00 12.13
N PRO A 42 11.99 10.78 10.85
CA PRO A 42 10.90 11.51 10.20
C PRO A 42 9.52 11.21 10.81
N ASP A 43 9.38 10.08 11.52
CA ASP A 43 8.12 9.60 12.08
C ASP A 43 7.85 10.05 13.53
N GLY A 44 8.75 10.84 14.12
CA GLY A 44 8.70 11.18 15.55
C GLY A 44 7.40 11.87 15.97
N ASP A 45 6.82 12.72 15.11
CA ASP A 45 5.56 13.39 15.37
C ASP A 45 4.37 12.41 15.43
N ASP A 46 4.28 11.53 14.43
CA ASP A 46 3.23 10.52 14.39
C ASP A 46 3.39 9.50 15.51
N PHE A 47 4.63 9.12 15.85
CA PHE A 47 4.93 8.28 17.01
C PHE A 47 4.44 8.89 18.33
N ARG A 48 4.63 10.20 18.54
CA ARG A 48 4.12 10.90 19.72
C ARG A 48 2.60 10.82 19.82
N LEU A 49 1.88 10.95 18.70
CA LEU A 49 0.44 10.76 18.66
C LEU A 49 0.04 9.31 18.97
N VAL A 50 0.76 8.33 18.43
CA VAL A 50 0.53 6.90 18.74
C VAL A 50 0.70 6.61 20.22
N ARG A 51 1.74 7.17 20.87
CA ARG A 51 1.92 7.03 22.32
C ARG A 51 0.82 7.71 23.13
N ARG A 52 0.39 8.91 22.72
CA ARG A 52 -0.70 9.65 23.38
C ARG A 52 -2.01 8.86 23.34
N HIS A 53 -2.33 8.24 22.22
CA HIS A 53 -3.59 7.53 21.97
C HIS A 53 -3.45 6.00 21.94
N GLN A 54 -2.46 5.46 22.67
CA GLN A 54 -2.09 4.03 22.59
C GLN A 54 -3.25 3.10 22.92
N THR A 55 -4.06 3.42 23.94
CA THR A 55 -5.15 2.56 24.40
C THR A 55 -6.22 2.40 23.33
N GLU A 56 -6.64 3.52 22.74
CA GLU A 56 -7.66 3.57 21.69
C GLU A 56 -7.15 2.91 20.41
N LEU A 57 -5.90 3.16 20.03
CA LEU A 57 -5.30 2.57 18.82
C LEU A 57 -5.11 1.06 18.98
N THR A 58 -4.64 0.59 20.13
CA THR A 58 -4.48 -0.85 20.41
C THR A 58 -5.83 -1.56 20.29
N ARG A 59 -6.89 -0.97 20.86
CA ARG A 59 -8.25 -1.48 20.75
C ARG A 59 -8.76 -1.45 19.30
N LEU A 60 -8.55 -0.34 18.59
CA LEU A 60 -8.95 -0.18 17.19
C LEU A 60 -8.34 -1.27 16.31
N PHE A 61 -7.03 -1.48 16.41
CA PHE A 61 -6.35 -2.47 15.57
C PHE A 61 -6.72 -3.90 15.95
N ALA A 62 -6.81 -4.22 17.25
CA ALA A 62 -7.15 -5.57 17.70
C ALA A 62 -8.61 -5.93 17.38
N GLU A 63 -9.57 -5.09 17.79
CA GLU A 63 -11.01 -5.37 17.59
C GLU A 63 -11.45 -5.12 16.15
N GLY A 64 -10.87 -4.09 15.52
CA GLY A 64 -11.30 -3.60 14.22
C GLY A 64 -10.69 -4.34 13.05
N LEU A 65 -9.39 -4.64 13.15
CA LEU A 65 -8.60 -5.22 12.07
C LEU A 65 -7.92 -6.53 12.47
N GLY A 66 -7.97 -6.97 13.73
CA GLY A 66 -7.23 -8.17 14.18
C GLY A 66 -5.71 -8.00 14.13
N TYR A 67 -5.20 -6.77 14.09
CA TYR A 67 -3.76 -6.50 14.12
C TYR A 67 -3.30 -6.20 15.54
N ARG A 68 -2.11 -6.69 15.88
CA ARG A 68 -1.46 -6.39 17.15
C ARG A 68 -0.65 -5.11 17.00
N LEU A 69 -0.88 -4.14 17.88
CA LEU A 69 -0.04 -2.96 18.04
C LEU A 69 0.85 -3.15 19.27
N GLN A 70 2.15 -3.02 19.11
CA GLN A 70 3.13 -2.93 20.19
C GLN A 70 3.69 -1.52 20.23
N VAL A 71 3.69 -0.89 21.40
CA VAL A 71 4.24 0.47 21.59
C VAL A 71 5.30 0.38 22.68
N ASP A 72 6.54 0.61 22.28
CA ASP A 72 7.73 0.64 23.12
C ASP A 72 8.16 2.10 23.39
N PRO A 73 9.14 2.36 24.28
CA PRO A 73 9.58 3.72 24.58
C PRO A 73 10.07 4.51 23.36
N THR A 74 10.67 3.84 22.37
CA THR A 74 11.34 4.45 21.20
C THR A 74 10.77 4.01 19.85
N SER A 75 9.75 3.14 19.83
CA SER A 75 9.13 2.65 18.59
C SER A 75 7.69 2.21 18.79
N ALA A 76 6.91 2.22 17.71
CA ALA A 76 5.59 1.60 17.65
C ALA A 76 5.51 0.69 16.42
N ARG A 77 5.11 -0.57 16.63
CA ARG A 77 5.01 -1.61 15.61
C ARG A 77 3.59 -2.14 15.50
N LEU A 78 2.98 -1.90 14.35
CA LEU A 78 1.76 -2.58 13.92
C LEU A 78 2.13 -3.86 13.16
N TYR A 79 1.78 -5.01 13.72
CA TYR A 79 2.04 -6.32 13.12
C TYR A 79 0.97 -6.64 12.07
N LYS A 80 1.20 -6.17 10.84
CA LYS A 80 0.39 -6.51 9.67
C LYS A 80 0.85 -7.87 9.14
N ALA A 81 -0.11 -8.79 9.00
CA ALA A 81 0.19 -10.15 8.54
C ALA A 81 0.25 -10.25 7.00
N GLY A 82 -0.28 -9.26 6.26
CA GLY A 82 -0.50 -9.35 4.81
C GLY A 82 -1.92 -9.81 4.49
N LEU A 83 -2.32 -9.77 3.22
CA LEU A 83 -3.67 -10.14 2.76
C LEU A 83 -3.78 -11.58 2.21
N GLY A 84 -2.77 -12.42 2.47
CA GLY A 84 -2.63 -13.74 1.88
C GLY A 84 -1.76 -13.71 0.61
N ASP A 85 -2.13 -14.51 -0.39
CA ASP A 85 -1.42 -14.62 -1.66
C ASP A 85 -1.72 -13.41 -2.56
N ASP A 86 -0.87 -12.38 -2.45
CA ASP A 86 -0.97 -11.15 -3.24
C ASP A 86 0.42 -10.73 -3.77
N PRO A 87 0.72 -10.95 -5.05
CA PRO A 87 2.00 -10.57 -5.65
C PRO A 87 2.07 -9.08 -6.03
N SER A 88 0.99 -8.31 -5.87
CA SER A 88 0.90 -6.94 -6.38
C SER A 88 1.69 -5.90 -5.58
N ARG A 89 2.10 -6.24 -4.35
CA ARG A 89 2.78 -5.34 -3.41
C ARG A 89 4.18 -5.85 -3.03
N PRO A 90 5.11 -6.00 -3.99
CA PRO A 90 6.48 -6.38 -3.66
C PRO A 90 7.18 -5.23 -2.92
N LEU A 91 8.11 -5.57 -2.04
CA LEU A 91 9.11 -4.62 -1.57
C LEU A 91 9.85 -4.03 -2.78
N ARG A 92 10.11 -2.73 -2.76
CA ARG A 92 10.77 -2.02 -3.87
C ARG A 92 12.18 -1.62 -3.49
N ARG A 93 13.09 -1.71 -4.45
CA ARG A 93 14.44 -1.15 -4.36
C ARG A 93 14.36 0.38 -4.45
N ARG A 94 15.44 1.08 -4.11
CA ARG A 94 15.56 2.55 -4.26
C ARG A 94 15.27 3.01 -5.70
N SER A 95 15.55 2.19 -6.71
CA SER A 95 15.23 2.46 -8.11
C SER A 95 13.73 2.33 -8.47
N GLY A 96 12.87 1.90 -7.54
CA GLY A 96 11.45 1.60 -7.77
C GLY A 96 11.18 0.18 -8.28
N ALA A 97 12.22 -0.53 -8.75
CA ALA A 97 12.10 -1.91 -9.22
C ALA A 97 11.71 -2.87 -8.08
N PRO A 98 10.87 -3.89 -8.35
CA PRO A 98 10.48 -4.87 -7.33
C PRO A 98 11.68 -5.69 -6.86
N PHE A 99 11.61 -6.15 -5.60
CA PHE A 99 12.55 -7.12 -5.07
C PHE A 99 12.43 -8.43 -5.83
N THR A 100 13.58 -8.94 -6.28
CA THR A 100 13.67 -10.28 -6.84
C THR A 100 13.69 -11.32 -5.72
N PRO A 101 13.36 -12.59 -6.00
CA PRO A 101 13.51 -13.66 -5.02
C PRO A 101 14.91 -13.71 -4.40
N ARG A 102 15.95 -13.44 -5.21
CA ARG A 102 17.34 -13.34 -4.74
C ARG A 102 17.54 -12.18 -3.74
N ALA A 103 16.93 -11.02 -3.97
CA ALA A 103 17.02 -9.89 -3.03
C ALA A 103 16.30 -10.19 -1.70
N TYR A 104 15.16 -10.89 -1.74
CA TYR A 104 14.51 -11.38 -0.53
C TYR A 104 15.38 -12.40 0.23
N ALA A 105 16.04 -13.32 -0.48
CA ALA A 105 16.97 -14.26 0.14
C ALA A 105 18.08 -13.51 0.90
N PHE A 106 18.72 -12.51 0.28
CA PHE A 106 19.71 -11.69 0.96
C PHE A 106 19.15 -10.88 2.13
N LEU A 107 17.91 -10.39 2.05
CA LEU A 107 17.25 -9.75 3.19
C LEU A 107 17.12 -10.70 4.37
N CYS A 108 16.61 -11.92 4.15
CA CYS A 108 16.49 -12.94 5.18
C CYS A 108 17.85 -13.37 5.75
N LEU A 109 18.86 -13.59 4.90
CA LEU A 109 20.21 -13.93 5.32
C LEU A 109 20.85 -12.81 6.16
N THR A 110 20.63 -11.54 5.78
CA THR A 110 21.13 -10.38 6.52
C THR A 110 20.44 -10.27 7.88
N LEU A 111 19.12 -10.46 7.94
CA LEU A 111 18.40 -10.52 9.22
C LEU A 111 18.96 -11.62 10.13
N ALA A 112 19.16 -12.83 9.60
CA ALA A 112 19.75 -13.94 10.34
C ALA A 112 21.16 -13.63 10.84
N ALA A 113 22.01 -13.05 9.99
CA ALA A 113 23.36 -12.61 10.34
C ALA A 113 23.35 -11.56 11.48
N LEU A 114 22.47 -10.57 11.41
CA LEU A 114 22.37 -9.50 12.40
C LEU A 114 21.94 -9.98 13.79
N THR A 115 21.23 -11.11 13.91
CA THR A 115 20.88 -11.68 15.22
C THR A 115 22.11 -12.05 16.05
N ARG A 116 23.20 -12.46 15.38
CA ARG A 116 24.48 -12.88 15.98
C ARG A 116 25.54 -11.78 15.97
N ALA A 117 25.37 -10.75 15.14
CA ALA A 117 26.29 -9.63 15.00
C ALA A 117 26.42 -8.80 16.28
N ARG A 118 27.45 -7.97 16.39
CA ARG A 118 27.60 -6.97 17.46
C ARG A 118 26.62 -5.80 17.25
N SER A 119 26.45 -4.95 18.26
CA SER A 119 25.64 -3.73 18.14
C SER A 119 26.24 -2.70 17.18
N GLN A 120 27.52 -2.83 16.85
CA GLN A 120 28.23 -2.02 15.88
C GLN A 120 29.23 -2.90 15.14
N LEU A 121 29.25 -2.81 13.81
CA LEU A 121 30.12 -3.62 12.95
C LEU A 121 30.41 -2.93 11.62
N LEU A 122 31.51 -3.34 10.98
CA LEU A 122 31.81 -2.95 9.61
C LEU A 122 30.98 -3.76 8.61
N VAL A 123 30.72 -3.18 7.44
CA VAL A 123 30.01 -3.89 6.35
C VAL A 123 30.74 -5.19 5.97
N ASP A 124 32.07 -5.22 5.95
CA ASP A 124 32.84 -6.42 5.64
C ASP A 124 32.65 -7.53 6.69
N GLU A 125 32.51 -7.17 7.97
CA GLU A 125 32.17 -8.13 9.02
C GLU A 125 30.76 -8.69 8.79
N LEU A 126 29.80 -7.83 8.44
CA LEU A 126 28.44 -8.25 8.10
C LEU A 126 28.41 -9.19 6.88
N VAL A 127 29.20 -8.90 5.85
CA VAL A 127 29.35 -9.76 4.66
C VAL A 127 29.80 -11.16 5.06
N GLN A 128 30.78 -11.30 5.97
CA GLN A 128 31.21 -12.60 6.47
C GLN A 128 30.11 -13.31 7.25
N GLN A 129 29.36 -12.60 8.08
CA GLN A 129 28.21 -13.17 8.80
C GLN A 129 27.09 -13.62 7.86
N VAL A 130 26.84 -12.88 6.77
CA VAL A 130 25.87 -13.26 5.72
C VAL A 130 26.34 -14.53 5.00
N ARG A 131 27.64 -14.67 4.69
CA ARG A 131 28.18 -15.92 4.13
C ARG A 131 27.97 -17.09 5.09
N SER A 132 28.23 -16.91 6.39
CA SER A 132 27.97 -17.95 7.39
C SER A 132 26.48 -18.31 7.45
N ALA A 133 25.58 -17.33 7.48
CA ALA A 133 24.14 -17.59 7.49
C ALA A 133 23.67 -18.30 6.20
N ALA A 134 24.31 -18.03 5.06
CA ALA A 134 24.01 -18.69 3.80
C ALA A 134 24.40 -20.18 3.82
N VAL A 135 25.57 -20.50 4.39
CA VAL A 135 26.00 -21.89 4.63
C VAL A 135 25.01 -22.60 5.55
N ASP A 136 24.63 -21.97 6.67
CA ASP A 136 23.66 -22.53 7.62
C ASP A 136 22.30 -22.83 6.94
N ALA A 137 21.89 -21.99 5.99
CA ALA A 137 20.65 -22.12 5.24
C ALA A 137 20.75 -23.01 3.99
N GLY A 138 21.94 -23.50 3.63
CA GLY A 138 22.16 -24.25 2.39
C GLY A 138 21.93 -23.43 1.11
N VAL A 139 22.14 -22.11 1.17
CA VAL A 139 21.97 -21.19 0.03
C VAL A 139 23.33 -20.85 -0.55
N GLU A 140 23.55 -21.16 -1.83
CA GLU A 140 24.76 -20.74 -2.54
C GLU A 140 24.78 -19.22 -2.71
N VAL A 141 25.88 -18.57 -2.34
CA VAL A 141 26.10 -17.12 -2.44
C VAL A 141 27.48 -16.79 -2.98
N ASP A 142 27.55 -15.85 -3.92
CA ASP A 142 28.78 -15.31 -4.50
C ASP A 142 28.83 -13.79 -4.31
N LEU A 143 29.24 -13.34 -3.12
CA LEU A 143 29.40 -11.90 -2.83
C LEU A 143 30.64 -11.27 -3.50
N ASP A 144 31.40 -12.03 -4.29
CA ASP A 144 32.42 -11.49 -5.18
C ASP A 144 31.86 -11.18 -6.59
N GLY A 145 30.70 -11.76 -6.92
CA GLY A 145 29.86 -11.39 -8.05
C GLY A 145 29.07 -10.08 -7.82
N VAL A 146 28.95 -9.27 -8.87
CA VAL A 146 28.21 -7.99 -8.83
C VAL A 146 26.72 -8.20 -8.54
N ALA A 147 26.12 -9.28 -9.06
CA ALA A 147 24.69 -9.54 -8.94
C ALA A 147 24.26 -9.74 -7.47
N ASP A 148 24.98 -10.58 -6.74
CA ASP A 148 24.72 -10.87 -5.33
C ASP A 148 25.10 -9.69 -4.43
N ARG A 149 26.18 -8.96 -4.74
CA ARG A 149 26.47 -7.69 -4.03
C ARG A 149 25.34 -6.68 -4.17
N ARG A 150 24.77 -6.52 -5.36
CA ARG A 150 23.61 -5.63 -5.57
C ARG A 150 22.38 -6.10 -4.79
N ALA A 151 22.16 -7.41 -4.68
CA ALA A 151 21.07 -7.98 -3.90
C ALA A 151 21.27 -7.74 -2.39
N LEU A 152 22.49 -7.93 -1.87
CA LEU A 152 22.84 -7.60 -0.49
C LEU A 152 22.70 -6.10 -0.23
N HIS A 153 23.22 -5.24 -1.10
CA HIS A 153 23.08 -3.79 -0.96
C HIS A 153 21.60 -3.36 -0.92
N ALA A 154 20.75 -3.93 -1.78
CA ALA A 154 19.31 -3.67 -1.72
C ALA A 154 18.70 -4.05 -0.37
N ALA A 155 19.10 -5.19 0.21
CA ALA A 155 18.67 -5.60 1.54
C ALA A 155 19.15 -4.63 2.63
N LEU A 156 20.40 -4.17 2.57
CA LEU A 156 20.94 -3.20 3.53
C LEU A 156 20.18 -1.88 3.48
N LEU A 157 19.89 -1.35 2.30
CA LEU A 157 19.12 -0.11 2.14
C LEU A 157 17.69 -0.23 2.71
N VAL A 158 17.07 -1.40 2.60
CA VAL A 158 15.76 -1.66 3.25
C VAL A 158 15.90 -1.60 4.77
N LEU A 159 16.90 -2.26 5.34
CA LEU A 159 17.11 -2.26 6.78
C LEU A 159 17.49 -0.88 7.33
N VAL A 160 18.17 -0.06 6.53
CA VAL A 160 18.41 1.36 6.82
C VAL A 160 17.11 2.16 6.76
N GLY A 161 16.30 1.97 5.72
CA GLY A 161 14.99 2.62 5.58
C GLY A 161 14.01 2.26 6.71
N LEU A 162 14.09 1.03 7.24
CA LEU A 162 13.34 0.58 8.41
C LEU A 162 13.95 1.04 9.75
N GLY A 163 15.14 1.67 9.72
CA GLY A 163 15.87 2.13 10.90
C GLY A 163 16.57 1.03 11.71
N VAL A 164 16.54 -0.23 11.26
CA VAL A 164 17.23 -1.35 11.93
C VAL A 164 18.74 -1.22 11.83
N LEU A 165 19.23 -0.73 10.70
CA LEU A 165 20.62 -0.33 10.52
C LEU A 165 20.69 1.19 10.47
N ARG A 166 21.72 1.75 11.10
CA ARG A 166 22.08 3.15 10.94
C ARG A 166 23.51 3.24 10.48
N GLU A 167 23.71 3.94 9.37
CA GLU A 167 25.05 4.31 8.94
C GLU A 167 25.61 5.37 9.88
N ARG A 168 26.73 5.06 10.53
CA ARG A 168 27.38 5.96 11.49
C ARG A 168 28.49 6.76 10.84
N ASP A 169 29.31 6.07 10.06
CA ASP A 169 30.45 6.63 9.34
C ASP A 169 30.67 5.77 8.10
N GLY A 170 30.80 6.37 6.92
CA GLY A 170 30.98 5.63 5.67
C GLY A 170 30.15 6.16 4.50
N ASP A 171 30.12 5.32 3.48
CA ASP A 171 29.40 5.57 2.23
C ASP A 171 28.86 4.24 1.71
N LEU A 172 27.79 3.78 2.34
CA LEU A 172 27.10 2.54 2.00
C LEU A 172 26.55 2.60 0.57
N GLU A 173 26.19 3.80 0.08
CA GLU A 173 25.63 4.00 -1.25
C GLU A 173 26.60 3.55 -2.35
N HIS A 174 27.90 3.79 -2.18
CA HIS A 174 28.94 3.38 -3.15
C HIS A 174 29.61 2.04 -2.82
N TRP A 175 29.16 1.32 -1.80
CA TRP A 175 29.79 0.07 -1.36
C TRP A 175 29.84 -1.01 -2.46
N VAL A 176 28.83 -1.08 -3.32
CA VAL A 176 28.74 -2.08 -4.39
C VAL A 176 29.95 -2.03 -5.34
N ASP A 177 30.40 -0.81 -5.65
CA ASP A 177 31.43 -0.55 -6.66
C ASP A 177 32.82 -0.39 -6.03
N GLN A 178 32.89 0.27 -4.87
CA GLN A 178 34.16 0.67 -4.25
C GLN A 178 34.55 -0.15 -3.02
N ARG A 179 33.66 -1.03 -2.52
CA ARG A 179 33.84 -1.76 -1.24
C ARG A 179 34.26 -0.82 -0.10
N THR A 180 33.57 0.32 0.01
CA THR A 180 33.79 1.32 1.05
C THR A 180 33.69 0.72 2.44
N GLN A 181 34.60 1.12 3.33
CA GLN A 181 34.50 0.75 4.74
C GLN A 181 33.44 1.63 5.39
N SER A 182 32.29 1.03 5.71
CA SER A 182 31.20 1.72 6.40
C SER A 182 30.93 1.04 7.74
N LEU A 183 30.78 1.85 8.77
CA LEU A 183 30.47 1.45 10.14
C LEU A 183 28.96 1.56 10.36
N LEU A 184 28.35 0.44 10.73
CA LEU A 184 26.92 0.30 10.93
C LEU A 184 26.60 0.10 12.42
N ASP A 185 25.63 0.86 12.92
CA ASP A 185 24.99 0.62 14.21
C ASP A 185 23.73 -0.25 14.00
N VAL A 186 23.57 -1.30 14.81
CA VAL A 186 22.46 -2.26 14.75
C VAL A 186 21.48 -2.00 15.90
N ARG A 187 20.26 -1.57 15.54
CA ARG A 187 19.16 -1.38 16.48
C ARG A 187 18.46 -2.69 16.79
N ARG A 188 18.95 -3.41 17.80
CA ARG A 188 18.45 -4.74 18.20
C ARG A 188 17.00 -4.73 18.67
N ASP A 189 16.58 -3.63 19.29
CA ASP A 189 15.19 -3.36 19.69
C ASP A 189 14.24 -3.45 18.49
N LEU A 190 14.61 -2.84 17.37
CA LEU A 190 13.82 -2.88 16.14
C LEU A 190 13.99 -4.19 15.37
N LEU A 191 15.19 -4.76 15.35
CA LEU A 191 15.48 -6.04 14.70
C LEU A 191 14.54 -7.15 15.21
N GLY A 192 14.33 -7.22 16.53
CA GLY A 192 13.42 -8.18 17.14
C GLY A 192 11.94 -8.00 16.78
N GLN A 193 11.57 -6.86 16.19
CA GLN A 193 10.19 -6.53 15.82
C GLN A 193 9.85 -6.78 14.35
N LEU A 194 10.85 -7.04 13.50
CA LEU A 194 10.63 -7.18 12.05
C LEU A 194 9.85 -8.44 11.69
N VAL A 195 10.16 -9.57 12.33
CA VAL A 195 9.50 -10.84 12.06
C VAL A 195 8.10 -10.82 12.67
N SER A 196 7.09 -10.82 11.81
CA SER A 196 5.69 -10.65 12.22
C SER A 196 4.93 -11.97 12.39
N ALA A 197 5.44 -13.06 11.83
CA ALA A 197 4.85 -14.40 11.90
C ALA A 197 5.66 -15.33 12.84
N PRO A 198 5.01 -16.26 13.56
CA PRO A 198 5.70 -17.26 14.38
C PRO A 198 6.33 -18.35 13.50
N LEU A 199 7.48 -18.04 12.88
CA LEU A 199 8.12 -18.89 11.87
C LEU A 199 8.53 -20.28 12.37
N SER A 200 8.67 -20.49 13.69
CA SER A 200 9.08 -21.78 14.26
C SER A 200 8.09 -22.92 14.02
N ALA A 201 6.81 -22.61 13.76
CA ALA A 201 5.77 -23.59 13.49
C ALA A 201 5.57 -23.86 11.99
N VAL A 202 6.33 -23.17 11.12
CA VAL A 202 6.15 -23.23 9.68
C VAL A 202 7.09 -24.27 9.05
N THR A 203 6.53 -25.12 8.20
CA THR A 203 7.27 -26.18 7.48
C THR A 203 7.45 -25.91 6.00
N GLY A 204 6.83 -24.86 5.46
CA GLY A 204 6.96 -24.48 4.05
C GLY A 204 6.52 -23.05 3.77
N PRO A 205 6.90 -22.49 2.60
CA PRO A 205 6.65 -21.08 2.27
C PRO A 205 5.15 -20.73 2.21
N THR A 206 4.32 -21.64 1.68
CA THR A 206 2.86 -21.42 1.59
C THR A 206 2.23 -21.22 2.97
N GLN A 207 2.67 -21.97 3.97
CA GLN A 207 2.18 -21.83 5.35
C GLN A 207 2.51 -20.47 5.96
N VAL A 208 3.58 -19.79 5.53
CA VAL A 208 3.84 -18.39 5.95
C VAL A 208 2.71 -17.47 5.48
N LEU A 209 2.25 -17.67 4.23
CA LEU A 209 1.16 -16.89 3.63
C LEU A 209 -0.22 -17.30 4.20
N GLU A 210 -0.40 -18.55 4.56
CA GLU A 210 -1.62 -19.03 5.22
C GLU A 210 -1.74 -18.51 6.66
N LEU A 211 -0.64 -18.46 7.42
CA LEU A 211 -0.60 -17.83 8.75
C LEU A 211 -0.93 -16.33 8.71
N ALA A 212 -0.61 -15.69 7.58
CA ALA A 212 -0.97 -14.30 7.33
C ALA A 212 -2.48 -14.10 7.12
N ALA A 213 -3.13 -15.09 6.49
CA ALA A 213 -4.56 -15.10 6.33
C ALA A 213 -5.27 -15.34 7.68
N LEU A 214 -6.33 -14.58 7.94
CA LEU A 214 -7.15 -14.81 9.12
C LEU A 214 -8.07 -16.01 8.87
N PRO A 215 -8.14 -16.97 9.81
CA PRO A 215 -9.17 -18.00 9.75
C PRO A 215 -10.57 -17.39 9.77
N ALA A 216 -11.52 -18.02 9.08
CA ALA A 216 -12.92 -17.60 9.04
C ALA A 216 -13.67 -17.74 10.40
N ALA A 217 -12.99 -18.19 11.46
CA ALA A 217 -13.55 -18.26 12.81
C ALA A 217 -14.01 -16.88 13.35
N VAL A 218 -14.62 -16.84 14.54
CA VAL A 218 -15.31 -15.66 15.11
C VAL A 218 -14.54 -14.34 14.90
N GLY A 219 -15.06 -13.50 14.00
CA GLY A 219 -14.49 -12.19 13.66
C GLY A 219 -13.60 -12.14 12.41
N GLY A 220 -13.24 -13.30 11.85
CA GLY A 220 -12.41 -13.48 10.66
C GLY A 220 -12.97 -12.76 9.43
N ALA A 221 -14.25 -12.98 9.11
CA ALA A 221 -14.92 -12.29 8.00
C ALA A 221 -14.86 -10.77 8.12
N ARG A 222 -15.21 -10.23 9.30
CA ARG A 222 -15.15 -8.79 9.60
C ARG A 222 -13.73 -8.25 9.40
N HIS A 223 -12.73 -8.89 10.00
CA HIS A 223 -11.35 -8.42 9.93
C HIS A 223 -10.79 -8.54 8.51
N ALA A 224 -11.02 -9.65 7.83
CA ALA A 224 -10.56 -9.90 6.46
C ALA A 224 -11.16 -8.89 5.48
N THR A 225 -12.49 -8.68 5.49
CA THR A 225 -13.14 -7.67 4.64
C THR A 225 -12.62 -6.27 4.96
N ARG A 226 -12.41 -5.95 6.25
CA ARG A 226 -11.92 -4.62 6.61
C ARG A 226 -10.50 -4.33 6.16
N ARG A 227 -9.61 -5.31 6.33
CA ARG A 227 -8.23 -5.27 5.83
C ARG A 227 -8.21 -5.15 4.32
N ARG A 228 -9.02 -5.94 3.61
CA ARG A 228 -9.12 -5.91 2.15
C ARG A 228 -9.51 -4.51 1.65
N LEU A 229 -10.46 -3.84 2.30
CA LEU A 229 -10.83 -2.47 1.95
C LEU A 229 -9.72 -1.43 2.23
N LEU A 230 -8.99 -1.54 3.34
CA LEU A 230 -7.93 -0.58 3.69
C LEU A 230 -6.62 -0.79 2.94
N GLU A 231 -6.35 -2.03 2.54
CA GLU A 231 -5.06 -2.46 2.01
C GLU A 231 -5.18 -3.01 0.59
N SER A 232 -6.33 -2.89 -0.06
CA SER A 232 -6.50 -3.12 -1.49
C SER A 232 -7.30 -1.97 -2.10
N PRO A 233 -7.02 -1.57 -3.35
CA PRO A 233 -7.70 -0.43 -3.97
C PRO A 233 -9.20 -0.69 -4.17
N LEU A 234 -9.60 -1.95 -4.32
CA LEU A 234 -10.96 -2.39 -4.57
C LEU A 234 -11.32 -3.59 -3.69
N LEU A 235 -12.56 -3.61 -3.21
CA LEU A 235 -13.22 -4.81 -2.69
C LEU A 235 -14.18 -5.32 -3.75
N THR A 236 -13.93 -6.52 -4.28
CA THR A 236 -14.81 -7.20 -5.24
C THR A 236 -15.56 -8.31 -4.52
N VAL A 237 -16.90 -8.27 -4.54
CA VAL A 237 -17.73 -9.22 -3.77
C VAL A 237 -17.64 -10.63 -4.33
N GLU A 238 -17.52 -10.78 -5.65
CA GLU A 238 -17.35 -12.08 -6.31
C GLU A 238 -16.05 -12.80 -5.93
N ASP A 239 -15.02 -12.07 -5.52
CA ASP A 239 -13.74 -12.63 -5.06
C ASP A 239 -13.77 -13.01 -3.56
N LEU A 240 -14.85 -12.72 -2.84
CA LEU A 240 -14.96 -13.02 -1.41
C LEU A 240 -15.46 -14.46 -1.17
N PRO A 241 -14.92 -15.16 -0.17
CA PRO A 241 -15.57 -16.35 0.37
C PRO A 241 -17.02 -16.04 0.78
N GLU A 242 -17.94 -17.00 0.61
CA GLU A 242 -19.38 -16.75 0.83
C GLU A 242 -19.69 -16.17 2.22
N GLU A 243 -19.03 -16.65 3.27
CA GLU A 243 -19.18 -16.10 4.63
C GLU A 243 -18.81 -14.61 4.70
N HIS A 244 -17.74 -14.21 4.01
CA HIS A 244 -17.28 -12.83 3.97
C HIS A 244 -18.24 -11.96 3.14
N ALA A 245 -18.76 -12.49 2.04
CA ALA A 245 -19.76 -11.83 1.21
C ALA A 245 -21.10 -11.65 1.96
N GLU A 246 -21.51 -12.64 2.75
CA GLU A 246 -22.69 -12.60 3.60
C GLU A 246 -22.57 -11.56 4.71
N TRP A 247 -21.41 -11.52 5.40
CA TRP A 247 -21.09 -10.48 6.38
C TRP A 247 -21.12 -9.09 5.74
N TRP A 248 -20.47 -8.92 4.59
CA TRP A 248 -20.43 -7.66 3.86
C TRP A 248 -21.84 -7.15 3.50
N ARG A 249 -22.69 -8.00 2.93
CA ARG A 249 -24.08 -7.65 2.56
C ARG A 249 -24.87 -7.09 3.75
N ARG A 250 -24.67 -7.63 4.95
CA ARG A 250 -25.35 -7.19 6.18
C ARG A 250 -24.77 -5.92 6.78
N ASN A 251 -23.47 -5.70 6.61
CA ASN A 251 -22.72 -4.69 7.38
C ASN A 251 -22.31 -3.46 6.56
N ARG A 252 -22.28 -3.52 5.23
CA ARG A 252 -21.73 -2.47 4.33
C ARG A 252 -22.16 -1.04 4.63
N ASN A 253 -23.40 -0.82 5.06
CA ASN A 253 -23.89 0.52 5.40
C ASN A 253 -23.28 1.04 6.72
N ARG A 254 -23.14 0.19 7.73
CA ARG A 254 -22.51 0.54 9.02
C ARG A 254 -21.00 0.73 8.90
N GLU A 255 -20.39 0.04 7.93
CA GLU A 255 -18.96 0.17 7.68
C GLU A 255 -18.58 1.55 7.14
N ARG A 256 -19.51 2.29 6.50
CA ARG A 256 -19.28 3.70 6.08
C ARG A 256 -18.82 4.56 7.27
N ASP A 257 -19.63 4.58 8.33
CA ASP A 257 -19.31 5.34 9.55
C ASP A 257 -18.05 4.80 10.24
N TRP A 258 -17.78 3.50 10.10
CA TRP A 258 -16.57 2.89 10.68
C TRP A 258 -15.30 3.42 10.03
N TYR A 259 -15.24 3.48 8.70
CA TYR A 259 -14.08 4.02 8.00
C TYR A 259 -13.93 5.53 8.15
N ASP A 260 -15.03 6.26 8.06
CA ASP A 260 -15.05 7.71 8.20
C ASP A 260 -14.54 8.13 9.58
N SER A 261 -15.15 7.63 10.66
CA SER A 261 -14.79 8.04 12.02
C SER A 261 -13.37 7.62 12.47
N ARG A 262 -12.79 6.54 11.93
CA ARG A 262 -11.46 6.05 12.35
C ARG A 262 -10.31 6.41 11.43
N PHE A 263 -10.58 6.65 10.15
CA PHE A 263 -9.54 6.92 9.16
C PHE A 263 -9.85 8.14 8.27
N GLY A 264 -11.01 8.78 8.40
CA GLY A 264 -11.44 9.87 7.53
C GLY A 264 -11.73 9.42 6.09
N LEU A 265 -11.98 8.12 5.88
CA LEU A 265 -12.14 7.54 4.55
C LEU A 265 -13.61 7.38 4.19
N GLN A 266 -13.96 7.77 2.97
CA GLN A 266 -15.30 7.63 2.43
C GLN A 266 -15.46 6.30 1.72
N LEU A 267 -16.41 5.48 2.19
CA LEU A 267 -16.73 4.20 1.57
C LEU A 267 -17.77 4.39 0.46
N GLU A 268 -17.34 4.19 -0.79
CA GLU A 268 -18.22 4.15 -1.95
C GLU A 268 -18.73 2.72 -2.17
N LEU A 269 -20.05 2.55 -2.13
CA LEU A 269 -20.69 1.26 -2.39
C LEU A 269 -21.09 1.16 -3.86
N ARG A 270 -20.77 0.01 -4.47
CA ARG A 270 -21.07 -0.31 -5.86
C ARG A 270 -21.79 -1.64 -5.95
N ALA A 271 -22.31 -1.98 -7.14
CA ALA A 271 -23.02 -3.25 -7.33
C ALA A 271 -22.07 -4.44 -7.21
N GLU A 272 -20.88 -4.31 -7.79
CA GLU A 272 -19.79 -5.28 -7.81
C GLU A 272 -18.97 -5.32 -6.51
N GLY A 273 -19.09 -4.29 -5.66
CA GLY A 273 -18.39 -4.24 -4.38
C GLY A 273 -18.22 -2.83 -3.81
N ALA A 274 -16.99 -2.43 -3.47
CA ALA A 274 -16.74 -1.12 -2.85
C ALA A 274 -15.30 -0.61 -2.99
N VAL A 275 -15.16 0.69 -2.78
CA VAL A 275 -13.88 1.42 -2.80
C VAL A 275 -13.80 2.35 -1.59
N LEU A 276 -12.63 2.43 -0.95
CA LEU A 276 -12.34 3.51 0.01
C LEU A 276 -11.70 4.68 -0.72
N VAL A 277 -12.27 5.86 -0.53
CA VAL A 277 -11.81 7.12 -1.12
C VAL A 277 -11.29 8.00 0.00
N ASP A 278 -10.06 8.46 -0.13
CA ASP A 278 -9.49 9.45 0.77
C ASP A 278 -9.73 10.86 0.21
N PRO A 279 -10.53 11.71 0.87
CA PRO A 279 -10.80 13.06 0.37
C PRO A 279 -9.55 13.95 0.28
N GLU A 280 -8.53 13.64 1.08
CA GLU A 280 -7.27 14.40 1.16
C GLU A 280 -6.14 13.81 0.31
N ASP A 281 -6.36 12.65 -0.34
CA ASP A 281 -5.36 11.93 -1.16
C ASP A 281 -4.01 11.69 -0.45
N GLY A 282 -4.02 11.53 0.87
CA GLY A 282 -2.84 11.35 1.73
C GLY A 282 -2.69 9.94 2.33
N PHE A 283 -3.70 9.07 2.19
CA PHE A 283 -3.72 7.72 2.72
C PHE A 283 -3.58 6.66 1.62
N THR A 284 -2.44 6.69 0.94
CA THR A 284 -2.06 5.65 0.00
C THR A 284 -0.55 5.45 -0.05
N ASP A 285 -0.12 4.22 -0.32
CA ASP A 285 1.25 3.88 -0.66
C ASP A 285 1.55 4.09 -2.16
N GLU A 286 0.52 4.03 -3.00
CA GLU A 286 0.60 4.23 -4.45
C GLU A 286 -0.65 4.98 -4.95
N SER A 287 -0.49 6.13 -5.63
CA SER A 287 -1.63 6.88 -6.18
C SER A 287 -2.02 6.44 -7.59
N PHE A 288 -3.32 6.51 -7.88
CA PHE A 288 -3.85 6.34 -9.23
C PHE A 288 -5.16 7.14 -9.40
N PRO A 289 -5.30 7.95 -10.48
CA PRO A 289 -4.29 8.20 -11.51
C PRO A 289 -3.08 8.95 -10.94
N GLY A 290 -1.89 8.69 -11.50
CA GLY A 290 -0.65 9.30 -11.02
C GLY A 290 -0.01 10.24 -12.02
N ALA A 291 0.92 11.07 -11.54
CA ALA A 291 1.57 12.11 -12.35
C ALA A 291 2.61 11.59 -13.34
N ASP A 292 3.13 10.37 -13.15
CA ASP A 292 4.14 9.81 -14.04
C ASP A 292 3.55 9.31 -15.35
N LYS A 293 4.41 9.24 -16.38
CA LYS A 293 4.01 8.83 -17.73
C LYS A 293 3.48 7.40 -17.83
N THR A 294 3.92 6.49 -16.96
CA THR A 294 3.42 5.11 -16.98
C THR A 294 1.98 5.07 -16.48
N ARG A 295 1.65 5.76 -15.39
CA ARG A 295 0.27 5.86 -14.87
C ARG A 295 -0.65 6.65 -15.79
N GLN A 296 -0.16 7.71 -16.43
CA GLN A 296 -0.91 8.43 -17.46
C GLN A 296 -1.25 7.53 -18.65
N LEU A 297 -0.29 6.74 -19.14
CA LEU A 297 -0.54 5.75 -20.20
C LEU A 297 -1.52 4.68 -19.72
N ALA A 298 -1.37 4.17 -18.49
CA ALA A 298 -2.27 3.19 -17.90
C ALA A 298 -3.72 3.70 -17.82
N LEU A 299 -3.94 4.96 -17.48
CA LEU A 299 -5.28 5.57 -17.48
C LEU A 299 -5.90 5.58 -18.88
N LEU A 300 -5.14 5.99 -19.90
CA LEU A 300 -5.61 6.04 -21.29
C LEU A 300 -5.88 4.64 -21.86
N VAL A 301 -5.04 3.65 -21.49
CA VAL A 301 -5.27 2.25 -21.84
C VAL A 301 -6.53 1.73 -21.14
N LEU A 302 -6.70 2.01 -19.84
CA LEU A 302 -7.86 1.58 -19.06
C LEU A 302 -9.18 2.08 -19.66
N GLU A 303 -9.23 3.33 -20.08
CA GLU A 303 -10.39 3.92 -20.78
C GLU A 303 -10.76 3.07 -22.00
N ARG A 304 -9.78 2.78 -22.87
CA ARG A 304 -10.01 1.98 -24.08
C ARG A 304 -10.44 0.54 -23.79
N LEU A 305 -9.86 -0.08 -22.76
CA LEU A 305 -10.24 -1.43 -22.33
C LEU A 305 -11.65 -1.46 -21.73
N ALA A 306 -12.02 -0.45 -20.95
CA ALA A 306 -13.34 -0.33 -20.35
C ALA A 306 -14.45 -0.17 -21.42
N ASP A 307 -14.22 0.65 -22.46
CA ASP A 307 -15.15 0.78 -23.59
C ASP A 307 -15.36 -0.56 -24.31
N ARG A 308 -14.28 -1.30 -24.53
CA ARG A 308 -14.32 -2.60 -25.20
C ARG A 308 -15.05 -3.65 -24.34
N ALA A 309 -14.86 -3.63 -23.03
CA ALA A 309 -15.53 -4.51 -22.08
C ALA A 309 -17.04 -4.19 -21.98
N ALA A 310 -17.41 -2.90 -21.90
CA ALA A 310 -18.81 -2.47 -21.84
C ALA A 310 -19.63 -2.92 -23.07
N SER A 311 -18.99 -3.02 -24.24
CA SER A 311 -19.62 -3.52 -25.47
C SER A 311 -19.93 -5.03 -25.43
N GLY A 312 -19.36 -5.78 -24.50
CA GLY A 312 -19.47 -7.24 -24.39
C GLY A 312 -20.64 -7.76 -23.54
N ALA A 313 -21.52 -6.89 -23.04
CA ALA A 313 -22.59 -7.21 -22.08
C ALA A 313 -22.07 -7.91 -20.81
N PRO A 314 -21.46 -7.17 -19.87
CA PRO A 314 -20.84 -7.74 -18.68
C PRO A 314 -21.87 -8.47 -17.78
N ASP A 315 -21.57 -9.71 -17.40
CA ASP A 315 -22.35 -10.53 -16.46
C ASP A 315 -21.55 -10.74 -15.16
N GLY A 316 -21.29 -9.65 -14.44
CA GLY A 316 -20.56 -9.66 -13.17
C GLY A 316 -19.56 -8.51 -13.02
N ALA A 317 -18.68 -8.66 -12.04
CA ALA A 317 -17.63 -7.69 -11.72
C ALA A 317 -16.49 -7.68 -12.74
N TRP A 318 -16.32 -8.78 -13.49
CA TRP A 318 -15.23 -8.98 -14.43
C TRP A 318 -15.75 -9.26 -15.84
N CYS A 319 -15.15 -8.61 -16.84
CA CYS A 319 -15.45 -8.84 -18.25
C CYS A 319 -14.19 -9.26 -19.00
N GLY A 320 -14.23 -10.43 -19.64
CA GLY A 320 -13.11 -10.97 -20.41
C GLY A 320 -12.98 -10.34 -21.79
N ILE A 321 -11.76 -9.99 -22.16
CA ILE A 321 -11.36 -9.66 -23.53
C ILE A 321 -10.17 -10.54 -23.94
N PRO A 322 -10.06 -10.98 -25.21
CA PRO A 322 -8.89 -11.72 -25.65
C PRO A 322 -7.61 -10.93 -25.40
N ALA A 323 -6.59 -11.57 -24.84
CA ALA A 323 -5.34 -10.89 -24.44
C ALA A 323 -4.62 -10.25 -25.63
N SER A 324 -4.67 -10.87 -26.82
CA SER A 324 -4.16 -10.28 -28.06
C SER A 324 -4.88 -8.99 -28.41
N THR A 325 -6.22 -8.98 -28.34
CA THR A 325 -7.02 -7.77 -28.58
C THR A 325 -6.72 -6.69 -27.55
N ALA A 326 -6.57 -7.04 -26.27
CA ALA A 326 -6.20 -6.08 -25.23
C ALA A 326 -4.83 -5.44 -25.50
N GLN A 327 -3.86 -6.25 -25.93
CA GLN A 327 -2.52 -5.80 -26.30
C GLN A 327 -2.56 -4.87 -27.51
N ASP A 328 -3.31 -5.22 -28.56
CA ASP A 328 -3.45 -4.41 -29.76
C ASP A 328 -4.07 -3.04 -29.43
N LEU A 329 -5.13 -3.01 -28.61
CA LEU A 329 -5.77 -1.78 -28.14
C LEU A 329 -4.79 -0.91 -27.33
N ALA A 330 -3.99 -1.52 -26.46
CA ALA A 330 -3.02 -0.78 -25.66
C ALA A 330 -1.88 -0.21 -26.51
N LEU A 331 -1.43 -0.94 -27.53
CA LEU A 331 -0.44 -0.46 -28.51
C LEU A 331 -1.01 0.65 -29.40
N GLU A 332 -2.29 0.59 -29.78
CA GLU A 332 -2.99 1.67 -30.49
C GLU A 332 -2.99 2.96 -29.66
N VAL A 333 -3.32 2.86 -28.37
CA VAL A 333 -3.27 3.98 -27.42
C VAL A 333 -1.85 4.52 -27.29
N HIS A 334 -0.85 3.65 -27.12
CA HIS A 334 0.56 4.07 -27.08
C HIS A 334 0.94 4.87 -28.33
N GLY A 335 0.67 4.34 -29.51
CA GLY A 335 1.01 4.98 -30.79
C GLY A 335 0.36 6.36 -30.95
N ARG A 336 -0.89 6.51 -30.50
CA ARG A 336 -1.61 7.80 -30.51
C ARG A 336 -0.96 8.85 -29.59
N TRP A 337 -0.35 8.42 -28.50
CA TRP A 337 0.20 9.31 -27.47
C TRP A 337 1.73 9.29 -27.37
N VAL A 338 2.42 8.67 -28.34
CA VAL A 338 3.87 8.41 -28.33
C VAL A 338 4.70 9.68 -28.08
N ASP A 339 4.30 10.82 -28.66
CA ASP A 339 5.00 12.10 -28.51
C ASP A 339 4.96 12.66 -27.07
N ARG A 340 4.03 12.19 -26.24
CA ARG A 340 3.84 12.64 -24.85
C ARG A 340 4.50 11.71 -23.82
N LEU A 341 5.11 10.61 -24.27
CA LEU A 341 5.79 9.62 -23.42
C LEU A 341 7.26 9.98 -23.17
N ARG A 342 7.91 9.24 -22.27
CA ARG A 342 9.37 9.36 -22.08
C ARG A 342 10.12 8.66 -23.21
N ARG A 343 11.42 8.94 -23.36
CA ARG A 343 12.25 8.36 -24.42
C ARG A 343 12.30 6.83 -24.35
N ASP A 344 12.57 6.27 -23.17
CA ASP A 344 12.54 4.84 -22.90
C ASP A 344 11.23 4.18 -23.35
N GLN A 345 10.10 4.83 -23.07
CA GLN A 345 8.77 4.33 -23.43
C GLN A 345 8.44 4.47 -24.92
N ARG A 346 9.04 5.44 -25.61
CA ARG A 346 8.91 5.57 -27.07
C ARG A 346 9.72 4.50 -27.79
N ASP A 347 10.92 4.25 -27.30
CA ASP A 347 11.89 3.33 -27.90
C ASP A 347 11.49 1.85 -27.65
N ASP A 348 10.72 1.56 -26.59
CA ASP A 348 10.16 0.23 -26.28
C ASP A 348 8.62 0.29 -26.03
N PRO A 349 7.79 0.25 -27.09
CA PRO A 349 6.34 0.27 -26.98
C PRO A 349 5.76 -0.90 -26.18
N GLU A 350 6.29 -2.11 -26.38
CA GLU A 350 5.83 -3.31 -25.68
C GLU A 350 6.12 -3.23 -24.19
N GLY A 351 7.31 -2.75 -23.82
CA GLY A 351 7.67 -2.47 -22.43
C GLY A 351 6.76 -1.43 -21.79
N ALA A 352 6.50 -0.32 -22.48
CA ALA A 352 5.62 0.72 -21.97
C ALA A 352 4.18 0.22 -21.72
N VAL A 353 3.63 -0.58 -22.66
CA VAL A 353 2.30 -1.21 -22.50
C VAL A 353 2.30 -2.22 -21.36
N ARG A 354 3.33 -3.07 -21.25
CA ARG A 354 3.47 -4.03 -20.16
C ARG A 354 3.45 -3.33 -18.80
N ASP A 355 4.25 -2.27 -18.65
CA ASP A 355 4.33 -1.49 -17.42
C ASP A 355 2.99 -0.80 -17.08
N ALA A 356 2.28 -0.29 -18.10
CA ALA A 356 0.96 0.29 -17.92
C ALA A 356 -0.07 -0.75 -17.47
N LEU A 357 -0.10 -1.94 -18.09
CA LEU A 357 -0.97 -3.04 -17.65
C LEU A 357 -0.58 -3.53 -16.25
N ASP A 358 0.69 -3.56 -15.89
CA ASP A 358 1.15 -3.91 -14.54
C ASP A 358 0.67 -2.91 -13.49
N VAL A 359 0.57 -1.61 -13.82
CA VAL A 359 -0.10 -0.62 -12.96
C VAL A 359 -1.57 -1.03 -12.77
N LEU A 360 -2.31 -1.29 -13.85
CA LEU A 360 -3.73 -1.62 -13.76
C LEU A 360 -3.99 -2.92 -12.97
N VAL A 361 -3.10 -3.91 -13.09
CA VAL A 361 -3.14 -5.15 -12.28
C VAL A 361 -2.95 -4.83 -10.81
N ARG A 362 -1.96 -4.00 -10.44
CA ARG A 362 -1.74 -3.59 -9.03
C ARG A 362 -2.94 -2.85 -8.45
N PHE A 363 -3.64 -2.08 -9.27
CA PHE A 363 -4.85 -1.37 -8.85
C PHE A 363 -6.13 -2.25 -8.84
N GLY A 364 -6.01 -3.53 -9.21
CA GLY A 364 -7.14 -4.47 -9.27
C GLY A 364 -8.14 -4.14 -10.38
N LEU A 365 -7.77 -3.29 -11.33
CA LEU A 365 -8.66 -2.84 -12.41
C LEU A 365 -8.64 -3.80 -13.60
N VAL A 366 -7.58 -4.59 -13.75
CA VAL A 366 -7.50 -5.69 -14.70
C VAL A 366 -6.84 -6.92 -14.07
N ARG A 367 -7.13 -8.11 -14.57
CA ARG A 367 -6.47 -9.37 -14.19
C ARG A 367 -6.10 -10.15 -15.46
N ARG A 368 -4.92 -10.79 -15.46
CA ARG A 368 -4.50 -11.68 -16.55
C ARG A 368 -4.94 -13.11 -16.20
N GLU A 369 -5.69 -13.76 -17.08
CA GLU A 369 -6.17 -15.13 -16.88
C GLU A 369 -6.08 -15.92 -18.18
N GLY A 370 -5.10 -16.82 -18.27
CA GLY A 370 -4.86 -17.62 -19.47
C GLY A 370 -4.70 -16.77 -20.73
N SER A 371 -5.59 -16.94 -21.70
CA SER A 371 -5.61 -16.19 -22.97
C SER A 371 -6.45 -14.91 -22.93
N GLU A 372 -6.93 -14.51 -21.76
CA GLU A 372 -7.82 -13.36 -21.57
C GLU A 372 -7.22 -12.32 -20.61
N LEU A 373 -7.59 -11.07 -20.85
CA LEU A 373 -7.47 -9.99 -19.88
C LEU A 373 -8.89 -9.72 -19.35
N LEU A 374 -9.09 -9.88 -18.05
CA LEU A 374 -10.33 -9.51 -17.39
C LEU A 374 -10.26 -8.04 -17.01
N VAL A 375 -11.27 -7.25 -17.39
CA VAL A 375 -11.42 -5.84 -17.03
C VAL A 375 -12.48 -5.73 -15.95
N HIS A 376 -12.16 -5.09 -14.82
CA HIS A 376 -13.09 -4.93 -13.71
C HIS A 376 -14.12 -3.83 -13.99
N ALA A 377 -15.37 -4.04 -13.57
CA ALA A 377 -16.45 -3.05 -13.70
C ALA A 377 -16.10 -1.70 -13.06
N ALA A 378 -15.23 -1.70 -12.04
CA ALA A 378 -14.75 -0.48 -11.40
C ALA A 378 -13.94 0.44 -12.33
N ALA A 379 -13.42 -0.06 -13.45
CA ALA A 379 -12.73 0.72 -14.48
C ALA A 379 -13.57 1.91 -14.99
N THR A 380 -14.90 1.76 -15.01
CA THR A 380 -15.85 2.82 -15.37
C THR A 380 -15.74 4.09 -14.51
N ARG A 381 -15.17 4.00 -13.30
CA ARG A 381 -14.88 5.17 -12.45
C ARG A 381 -13.94 6.15 -13.14
N TYR A 382 -13.03 5.64 -13.95
CA TYR A 382 -11.98 6.40 -14.60
C TYR A 382 -12.37 6.84 -16.02
N ALA A 383 -13.55 6.43 -16.50
CA ALA A 383 -14.07 6.90 -17.76
C ALA A 383 -14.41 8.40 -17.67
N PRO A 384 -14.10 9.20 -18.70
CA PRO A 384 -14.43 10.61 -18.70
C PRO A 384 -15.95 10.81 -18.68
N ASN A 385 -16.47 11.43 -17.62
CA ASN A 385 -17.84 11.91 -17.59
C ASN A 385 -17.92 13.24 -18.36
N VAL A 386 -18.18 13.16 -19.67
CA VAL A 386 -18.42 14.35 -20.50
C VAL A 386 -19.79 14.92 -20.13
N THR A 387 -19.79 15.90 -19.21
CA THR A 387 -20.94 16.76 -19.00
C THR A 387 -20.79 17.96 -19.93
N LEU A 388 -21.67 18.07 -20.92
CA LEU A 388 -21.83 19.32 -21.65
C LEU A 388 -22.37 20.33 -20.64
N ALA A 389 -21.52 21.25 -20.19
CA ALA A 389 -21.99 22.39 -19.43
C ALA A 389 -22.96 23.15 -20.34
N GLU A 390 -24.26 23.17 -19.98
CA GLU A 390 -25.22 24.04 -20.65
C GLU A 390 -24.64 25.45 -20.64
N ALA A 391 -24.53 26.06 -21.83
CA ALA A 391 -24.06 27.43 -21.95
C ALA A 391 -24.94 28.30 -21.05
N ARG A 392 -24.34 28.82 -19.96
CA ARG A 392 -25.03 29.76 -19.09
C ARG A 392 -25.49 30.92 -19.97
N THR A 393 -26.80 31.08 -20.09
CA THR A 393 -27.44 32.19 -20.82
C THR A 393 -27.21 33.55 -20.17
N SER A 394 -26.50 33.59 -19.03
CA SER A 394 -25.90 34.79 -18.46
C SER A 394 -24.38 34.60 -18.30
N GLY A 395 -23.65 34.54 -19.40
CA GLY A 395 -22.20 34.79 -19.37
C GLY A 395 -21.95 36.25 -19.00
N GLU A 396 -21.07 36.49 -18.05
CA GLU A 396 -20.52 37.83 -17.80
C GLU A 396 -19.92 38.37 -19.11
N ARG A 397 -20.14 39.67 -19.39
CA ARG A 397 -19.64 40.34 -20.60
C ARG A 397 -18.15 40.06 -20.79
N SER A 398 -17.79 39.68 -22.01
CA SER A 398 -16.39 39.49 -22.38
C SER A 398 -15.68 40.85 -22.31
N LEU A 399 -14.42 40.84 -21.87
CA LEU A 399 -13.54 42.03 -21.85
C LEU A 399 -13.29 42.59 -23.28
N PHE A 400 -13.75 41.88 -24.31
CA PHE A 400 -13.65 42.23 -25.72
C PHE A 400 -15.01 42.56 -26.37
N ASP A 401 -16.09 42.68 -25.59
CA ASP A 401 -17.33 43.25 -26.12
C ASP A 401 -17.11 44.76 -26.35
N GLU A 402 -16.80 45.10 -27.60
CA GLU A 402 -16.66 46.49 -28.06
C GLU A 402 -17.96 47.24 -27.77
N SER A 403 -17.83 48.36 -27.07
CA SER A 403 -18.92 49.32 -26.89
C SER A 403 -19.16 49.99 -28.24
N GLY A 404 -20.06 49.42 -29.03
CA GLY A 404 -20.61 50.09 -30.19
C GLY A 404 -21.41 51.30 -29.71
N ASP A 405 -20.96 52.47 -30.12
CA ASP A 405 -21.47 53.80 -29.78
C ASP A 405 -23.00 53.92 -29.95
N GLU A 406 -23.63 54.56 -28.96
CA GLU A 406 -24.98 55.13 -29.07
C GLU A 406 -24.90 56.47 -29.81
N GLU A 407 -25.75 56.64 -30.83
CA GLU A 407 -26.22 57.95 -31.31
C GLU A 407 -27.54 58.32 -30.62
#